data_AF-A0A084QF16-F1
#
_entry.id   AF-A0A084QF16-F1
#
_cell.length_a   1.000
_cell.length_b   1.000
_cell.length_c   1.000
_cell.angle_alpha   90.00
_cell.angle_beta   90.00
_cell.angle_gamma   90.00
#
_symmetry.space_group_name_H-M   'P 1'
#
loop_
_entity.id
_entity.type
_entity.pdbx_description
1 polymer ?
#
loop_
_entity_poly.entity_id
_entity_poly.type
_entity_poly.pdbx_seq_one_letter_code
_entity_poly.pdbx_strand_id
1 'polypeptide(L)'
;MASTNSLRCLGRPRISIAPRIQPYFAATVPFTTSTALNAKTPALVKAQPKPQKKSYKKGGAAVSVKKPQPGERKAFRKRIQLSNNSALPVTSSQMLEADTLSNPENAGKVVALPDALVDQLRALEAFKHTQSWGLFRRPHVLVRDETLRLMKKLQESAEKKEGLKAVITGSKLSGKSTMLLQAMSYALQNDWVAIHLPEGEFTQLPHDFVLLLTLETAFELTNGQTDYSPVPETEPMQFYQPAYCLALLQNILKANRKVLTSLRMEKDWTRLPTVTQGATLADLVSSCREGEYAWPTLSALWTELTLPGRPPVLFTLDGLSHINKMSEYRDPSYKPIHAHDLTLIGMFVAALSGKTPLPNGGAVIAATSGNNTIHPPSQELALAQLEAGQAGKEVPKPNPYERKYENRVYDALKNSYVLRVEGVTKEEGRSLMEYWGASGLAKGVIDTRTVTEKWALGGHGLVGEMERATLMTMRL
;
A
#
# COMPACT_ATOMS: atom_id res chain seq x y z
N MET A 1 -13.94 -57.82 0.59
CA MET A 1 -15.39 -57.73 0.37
C MET A 1 -15.96 -56.63 1.27
N ALA A 2 -16.70 -55.69 0.66
CA ALA A 2 -17.76 -54.78 1.17
C ALA A 2 -17.68 -54.25 2.63
N SER A 3 -17.37 -52.97 2.88
CA SER A 3 -18.25 -51.76 2.91
C SER A 3 -19.20 -51.72 4.13
N THR A 4 -19.31 -50.64 4.93
CA THR A 4 -19.74 -49.28 4.54
C THR A 4 -19.36 -48.20 5.58
N ASN A 5 -19.14 -46.99 5.06
CA ASN A 5 -18.94 -45.72 5.77
C ASN A 5 -20.24 -45.15 6.38
N SER A 6 -20.11 -44.32 7.42
CA SER A 6 -21.12 -43.31 7.80
C SER A 6 -20.44 -42.00 8.23
N LEU A 7 -20.43 -41.04 7.30
CA LEU A 7 -20.17 -39.62 7.51
C LEU A 7 -21.51 -38.92 7.79
N ARG A 8 -21.69 -38.37 9.00
CA ARG A 8 -22.73 -37.40 9.45
C ARG A 8 -22.59 -37.36 10.98
N CYS A 9 -22.18 -36.32 11.70
CA CYS A 9 -22.69 -34.96 11.72
C CYS A 9 -21.69 -34.07 12.51
N LEU A 10 -20.97 -33.15 11.86
CA LEU A 10 -20.37 -31.99 12.53
C LEU A 10 -21.37 -30.83 12.39
N GLY A 11 -22.31 -30.74 13.32
CA GLY A 11 -23.28 -29.65 13.40
C GLY A 11 -22.84 -28.60 14.44
N ARG A 12 -22.62 -27.36 13.99
CA ARG A 12 -22.42 -26.17 14.85
C ARG A 12 -23.54 -26.05 15.90
N PRO A 13 -23.24 -25.66 17.15
CA PRO A 13 -24.29 -25.29 18.10
C PRO A 13 -24.98 -23.99 17.64
N ARG A 14 -26.29 -24.06 17.40
CA ARG A 14 -27.17 -22.90 17.21
C ARG A 14 -27.59 -22.37 18.58
N ILE A 15 -27.29 -21.11 18.86
CA ILE A 15 -27.80 -20.39 20.04
C ILE A 15 -29.31 -20.19 19.84
N SER A 16 -30.13 -20.60 20.82
CA SER A 16 -31.59 -20.39 20.76
C SER A 16 -31.90 -18.90 21.01
N ILE A 17 -32.73 -18.33 20.13
CA ILE A 17 -33.28 -16.99 20.30
C ILE A 17 -34.44 -17.08 21.30
N ALA A 18 -34.37 -16.34 22.40
CA ALA A 18 -35.43 -16.31 23.40
C ALA A 18 -36.74 -15.74 22.83
N PRO A 19 -37.92 -16.31 23.16
CA PRO A 19 -39.20 -15.81 22.67
C PRO A 19 -39.59 -14.48 23.32
N ARG A 20 -40.06 -13.56 22.47
CA ARG A 20 -40.48 -12.20 22.83
C ARG A 20 -41.86 -12.26 23.49
N ILE A 21 -41.93 -11.97 24.79
CA ILE A 21 -43.18 -11.88 25.56
C ILE A 21 -44.02 -10.71 25.03
N GLN A 22 -45.23 -10.98 24.53
CA GLN A 22 -46.26 -9.98 24.28
C GLN A 22 -47.33 -10.05 25.37
N PRO A 23 -47.73 -8.93 26.02
CA PRO A 23 -48.77 -8.96 27.02
C PRO A 23 -50.17 -9.03 26.38
N TYR A 24 -50.98 -9.97 26.86
CA TYR A 24 -52.41 -10.08 26.62
C TYR A 24 -53.18 -9.01 27.43
N PHE A 25 -54.05 -8.25 26.78
CA PHE A 25 -55.04 -7.41 27.45
C PHE A 25 -56.42 -8.06 27.33
N ALA A 26 -56.96 -8.51 28.46
CA ALA A 26 -58.33 -9.02 28.56
C ALA A 26 -59.31 -7.84 28.73
N ALA A 27 -60.35 -7.82 27.89
CA ALA A 27 -61.44 -6.86 27.95
C ALA A 27 -62.59 -7.40 28.82
N THR A 28 -63.01 -6.64 29.83
CA THR A 28 -64.23 -6.92 30.61
C THR A 28 -65.18 -5.74 30.48
N VAL A 29 -66.39 -6.03 29.98
CA VAL A 29 -67.54 -5.14 29.80
C VAL A 29 -68.36 -5.02 31.10
N PRO A 30 -69.20 -3.97 31.26
CA PRO A 30 -69.69 -3.47 32.55
C PRO A 30 -71.03 -4.09 32.98
N PHE A 31 -71.34 -3.98 34.27
CA PHE A 31 -72.68 -4.20 34.80
C PHE A 31 -73.09 -3.02 35.69
N THR A 32 -74.29 -2.49 35.44
CA THR A 32 -74.90 -1.34 36.11
C THR A 32 -76.20 -1.81 36.76
N THR A 33 -76.40 -1.50 38.04
CA THR A 33 -77.72 -1.54 38.70
C THR A 33 -77.89 -0.34 39.65
N SER A 34 -79.02 0.34 39.48
CA SER A 34 -79.66 1.45 40.20
C SER A 34 -80.19 1.04 41.60
N THR A 35 -80.38 1.87 42.64
CA THR A 35 -81.25 3.06 42.84
C THR A 35 -80.85 3.81 44.14
N ALA A 36 -80.63 5.13 44.15
CA ALA A 36 -81.51 6.28 44.51
C ALA A 36 -81.63 6.64 46.02
N LEU A 37 -81.04 7.79 46.43
CA LEU A 37 -81.67 8.98 47.06
C LEU A 37 -80.76 9.76 48.03
N ASN A 38 -80.59 11.05 47.72
CA ASN A 38 -80.32 12.18 48.62
C ASN A 38 -79.08 12.16 49.54
N ALA A 39 -77.93 12.54 48.98
CA ALA A 39 -76.95 13.40 49.68
C ALA A 39 -76.07 14.15 48.65
N LYS A 40 -75.97 15.48 48.79
CA LYS A 40 -75.13 16.34 47.92
C LYS A 40 -73.66 15.91 48.01
N THR A 41 -73.05 15.57 46.88
CA THR A 41 -71.58 15.50 46.74
C THR A 41 -71.10 16.50 45.69
N PRO A 42 -69.93 17.12 45.92
CA PRO A 42 -69.53 18.37 45.28
C PRO A 42 -69.08 18.19 43.82
N ALA A 43 -69.04 19.31 43.10
CA ALA A 43 -68.71 19.46 41.68
C ALA A 43 -67.72 18.43 41.11
N LEU A 44 -68.14 17.69 40.09
CA LEU A 44 -67.26 16.79 39.33
C LEU A 44 -66.32 17.64 38.46
N VAL A 45 -65.14 17.90 39.01
CA VAL A 45 -63.98 18.50 38.36
C VAL A 45 -63.65 17.73 37.08
N LYS A 46 -63.47 18.45 35.96
CA LYS A 46 -62.94 17.89 34.69
C LYS A 46 -61.77 16.97 34.99
N ALA A 47 -61.85 15.70 34.57
CA ALA A 47 -60.77 14.74 34.74
C ALA A 47 -59.47 15.33 34.16
N GLN A 48 -58.52 15.63 35.05
CA GLN A 48 -57.23 16.19 34.65
C GLN A 48 -56.47 15.17 33.78
N PRO A 49 -55.82 15.59 32.68
CA PRO A 49 -55.03 14.69 31.86
C PRO A 49 -53.94 14.05 32.72
N LYS A 50 -53.86 12.71 32.72
CA LYS A 50 -52.80 11.96 33.42
C LYS A 50 -51.44 12.53 33.00
N PRO A 51 -50.55 12.90 33.95
CA PRO A 51 -49.28 13.50 33.61
C PRO A 51 -48.46 12.50 32.78
N GLN A 52 -48.27 12.77 31.49
CA GLN A 52 -47.27 12.07 30.69
C GLN A 52 -45.91 12.30 31.34
N LYS A 53 -45.26 11.22 31.82
CA LYS A 53 -43.88 11.28 32.30
C LYS A 53 -42.98 11.70 31.13
N LYS A 54 -42.76 13.00 30.98
CA LYS A 54 -41.69 13.53 30.14
C LYS A 54 -40.39 13.02 30.74
N SER A 55 -39.72 12.10 30.07
CA SER A 55 -38.32 11.78 30.37
C SER A 55 -37.52 13.04 30.05
N TYR A 56 -37.37 13.93 31.03
CA TYR A 56 -36.40 15.00 30.96
C TYR A 56 -35.05 14.30 30.90
N LYS A 57 -34.37 14.37 29.75
CA LYS A 57 -32.96 13.97 29.65
C LYS A 57 -32.27 14.71 30.79
N LYS A 58 -31.76 13.98 31.80
CA LYS A 58 -30.98 14.57 32.90
C LYS A 58 -29.98 15.52 32.25
N GLY A 59 -30.09 16.80 32.56
CA GLY A 59 -29.13 17.83 32.15
C GLY A 59 -27.82 17.64 32.89
N GLY A 60 -27.20 16.47 32.75
CA GLY A 60 -25.82 16.29 33.12
C GLY A 60 -25.02 17.27 32.29
N ALA A 61 -24.19 18.08 32.94
CA ALA A 61 -23.23 18.94 32.27
C ALA A 61 -22.46 18.07 31.26
N ALA A 62 -22.81 18.19 29.97
CA ALA A 62 -22.15 17.42 28.94
C ALA A 62 -20.71 17.93 28.91
N VAL A 63 -19.79 17.14 29.47
CA VAL A 63 -18.36 17.44 29.37
C VAL A 63 -18.05 17.48 27.88
N SER A 64 -17.74 18.68 27.38
CA SER A 64 -17.44 18.89 25.96
C SER A 64 -16.15 18.13 25.64
N VAL A 65 -16.28 16.95 25.04
CA VAL A 65 -15.13 16.19 24.55
C VAL A 65 -14.62 16.89 23.30
N LYS A 66 -13.34 17.28 23.31
CA LYS A 66 -12.69 17.89 22.15
C LYS A 66 -12.81 16.94 20.95
N LYS A 67 -13.44 17.42 19.88
CA LYS A 67 -13.52 16.66 18.63
C LYS A 67 -12.12 16.60 18.01
N PRO A 68 -11.76 15.46 17.40
CA PRO A 68 -10.50 15.35 16.68
C PRO A 68 -10.48 16.34 15.51
N GLN A 69 -9.31 16.86 15.20
CA GLN A 69 -9.13 17.79 14.08
C GLN A 69 -9.38 17.08 12.74
N PRO A 70 -9.72 17.82 11.67
CA PRO A 70 -9.77 17.27 10.32
C PRO A 70 -8.47 16.51 10.01
N GLY A 71 -8.58 15.30 9.46
CA GLY A 71 -7.43 14.45 9.14
C GLY A 71 -6.84 13.64 10.30
N GLU A 72 -7.05 14.01 11.57
CA GLU A 72 -6.42 13.34 12.73
C GLU A 72 -6.76 11.84 12.81
N ARG A 73 -8.01 11.48 12.56
CA ARG A 73 -8.46 10.07 12.51
C ARG A 73 -7.80 9.27 11.38
N LYS A 74 -7.50 9.91 10.25
CA LYS A 74 -6.81 9.29 9.10
C LYS A 74 -5.34 9.09 9.46
N ALA A 75 -4.68 10.16 9.92
CA ALA A 75 -3.29 10.12 10.34
C ALA A 75 -3.05 9.06 11.42
N PHE A 76 -3.97 8.90 12.39
CA PHE A 76 -3.87 7.86 13.41
C PHE A 76 -3.88 6.44 12.82
N ARG A 77 -4.78 6.14 11.88
CA ARG A 77 -4.89 4.79 11.25
C ARG A 77 -3.73 4.48 10.29
N LYS A 78 -3.21 5.50 9.59
CA LYS A 78 -2.10 5.36 8.63
C LYS A 78 -0.72 5.59 9.27
N ARG A 79 -0.65 5.94 10.57
CA ARG A 79 0.62 6.16 11.26
C ARG A 79 1.46 4.88 11.24
N ILE A 80 2.72 5.05 10.85
CA ILE A 80 3.71 3.99 10.88
C ILE A 80 4.60 4.20 12.12
N GLN A 81 4.75 3.15 12.91
CA GLN A 81 5.70 3.11 14.02
C GLN A 81 6.89 2.25 13.58
N LEU A 82 8.10 2.80 13.59
CA LEU A 82 9.32 2.09 13.15
C LEU A 82 10.24 1.66 14.30
N SER A 83 9.90 2.05 15.53
CA SER A 83 10.69 1.76 16.71
C SER A 83 9.81 1.46 17.92
N ASN A 84 10.23 0.48 18.70
CA ASN A 84 9.63 0.10 19.98
C ASN A 84 10.70 0.04 21.05
N ASN A 85 10.60 0.90 22.04
CA ASN A 85 11.60 0.93 23.10
C ASN A 85 11.55 -0.29 24.02
N SER A 86 10.40 -0.98 24.09
CA SER A 86 10.21 -2.17 24.91
C SER A 86 10.82 -3.43 24.29
N ALA A 87 11.12 -3.42 23.00
CA ALA A 87 11.75 -4.56 22.32
C ALA A 87 13.25 -4.61 22.63
N LEU A 88 13.78 -5.82 22.79
CA LEU A 88 15.20 -6.02 23.10
C LEU A 88 16.07 -5.72 21.86
N PRO A 89 17.24 -5.10 22.03
CA PRO A 89 18.16 -4.85 20.93
C PRO A 89 18.85 -6.16 20.50
N VAL A 90 18.63 -6.57 19.25
CA VAL A 90 19.33 -7.70 18.65
C VAL A 90 20.74 -7.25 18.28
N THR A 91 21.75 -7.80 18.96
CA THR A 91 23.17 -7.41 18.77
C THR A 91 23.84 -8.15 17.61
N SER A 92 23.26 -9.28 17.18
CA SER A 92 23.82 -10.14 16.13
C SER A 92 23.51 -9.71 14.70
N SER A 93 22.73 -8.65 14.50
CA SER A 93 22.32 -8.21 13.16
C SER A 93 23.34 -7.24 12.55
N GLN A 94 23.85 -7.60 11.37
CA GLN A 94 24.68 -6.71 10.54
C GLN A 94 23.85 -5.49 10.08
N MET A 95 24.52 -4.35 9.92
CA MET A 95 23.92 -3.15 9.33
C MET A 95 23.94 -3.24 7.80
N LEU A 96 22.91 -2.70 7.14
CA LEU A 96 22.84 -2.67 5.69
C LEU A 96 23.80 -1.62 5.12
N GLU A 97 24.75 -2.09 4.33
CA GLU A 97 25.65 -1.32 3.48
C GLU A 97 25.35 -1.59 1.99
N ALA A 98 26.03 -0.89 1.07
CA ALA A 98 25.80 -0.98 -0.37
C ALA A 98 25.84 -2.42 -0.93
N ASP A 99 26.81 -3.22 -0.48
CA ASP A 99 27.04 -4.59 -0.97
C ASP A 99 26.34 -5.67 -0.13
N THR A 100 25.76 -5.31 1.02
CA THR A 100 25.19 -6.30 1.94
C THR A 100 24.06 -7.11 1.31
N LEU A 101 23.26 -6.47 0.44
CA LEU A 101 22.12 -7.10 -0.23
C LEU A 101 22.49 -7.87 -1.51
N SER A 102 23.67 -7.65 -2.10
CA SER A 102 24.15 -8.38 -3.29
C SER A 102 24.97 -9.61 -2.90
N ASN A 103 25.55 -9.62 -1.70
CA ASN A 103 26.41 -10.70 -1.21
C ASN A 103 25.63 -11.98 -0.89
N PRO A 104 25.95 -13.12 -1.54
CA PRO A 104 25.23 -14.38 -1.35
C PRO A 104 25.44 -14.99 0.05
N GLU A 105 26.52 -14.62 0.75
CA GLU A 105 26.77 -15.06 2.13
C GLU A 105 25.74 -14.54 3.13
N ASN A 106 24.97 -13.52 2.74
CA ASN A 106 23.91 -12.95 3.55
C ASN A 106 22.55 -13.59 3.31
N ALA A 107 22.45 -14.59 2.41
CA ALA A 107 21.23 -15.37 2.22
C ALA A 107 20.69 -15.90 3.54
N GLY A 108 19.40 -15.65 3.80
CA GLY A 108 18.71 -16.07 5.02
C GLY A 108 19.08 -15.29 6.28
N LYS A 109 19.91 -14.23 6.21
CA LYS A 109 20.24 -13.40 7.38
C LYS A 109 19.33 -12.18 7.49
N VAL A 110 19.09 -11.76 8.74
CA VAL A 110 18.32 -10.54 9.06
C VAL A 110 19.28 -9.38 9.24
N VAL A 111 19.08 -8.32 8.45
CA VAL A 111 19.95 -7.14 8.37
C VAL A 111 19.18 -5.91 8.84
N ALA A 112 19.82 -5.05 9.62
CA ALA A 112 19.25 -3.79 10.11
C ALA A 112 19.37 -2.67 9.07
N LEU A 113 18.34 -1.82 8.97
CA LEU A 113 18.41 -0.62 8.13
C LEU A 113 19.08 0.54 8.90
N PRO A 114 20.05 1.27 8.30
CA PRO A 114 20.63 2.48 8.88
C PRO A 114 19.58 3.59 9.09
N ASP A 115 19.72 4.39 10.14
CA ASP A 115 18.74 5.44 10.48
C ASP A 115 18.59 6.49 9.35
N ALA A 116 19.70 6.90 8.73
CA ALA A 116 19.67 7.83 7.59
C ALA A 116 18.86 7.26 6.41
N LEU A 117 19.01 5.96 6.15
CA LEU A 117 18.27 5.27 5.11
C LEU A 117 16.78 5.15 5.48
N VAL A 118 16.48 4.88 6.75
CA VAL A 118 15.11 4.82 7.26
C VAL A 118 14.37 6.15 7.04
N ASP A 119 15.04 7.29 7.23
CA ASP A 119 14.44 8.59 6.97
C ASP A 119 14.18 8.84 5.47
N GLN A 120 15.09 8.41 4.58
CA GLN A 120 14.87 8.46 3.13
C GLN A 120 13.71 7.55 2.69
N LEU A 121 13.67 6.31 3.19
CA LEU A 121 12.58 5.36 2.91
C LEU A 121 11.24 5.82 3.48
N ARG A 122 11.25 6.54 4.61
CA ARG A 122 10.05 7.19 5.17
C ARG A 122 9.58 8.32 4.26
N ALA A 123 10.49 9.12 3.70
CA ALA A 123 10.15 10.17 2.74
C ALA A 123 9.57 9.61 1.43
N LEU A 124 10.05 8.43 0.99
CA LEU A 124 9.48 7.71 -0.15
C LEU A 124 8.21 6.93 0.18
N GLU A 125 7.74 6.93 1.43
CA GLU A 125 6.60 6.11 1.88
C GLU A 125 6.74 4.59 1.62
N ALA A 126 7.97 4.09 1.65
CA ALA A 126 8.24 2.67 1.41
C ALA A 126 7.64 1.75 2.49
N PHE A 127 7.52 2.26 3.72
CA PHE A 127 6.93 1.53 4.84
C PHE A 127 5.41 1.62 4.80
N LYS A 128 4.73 0.50 5.08
CA LYS A 128 3.26 0.45 5.13
C LYS A 128 2.75 0.24 6.55
N HIS A 129 1.58 0.81 6.86
CA HIS A 129 0.92 0.64 8.16
C HIS A 129 0.46 -0.80 8.43
N THR A 130 0.31 -1.62 7.38
CA THR A 130 -0.04 -3.04 7.48
C THR A 130 1.13 -3.91 7.93
N GLN A 131 2.36 -3.38 7.85
CA GLN A 131 3.58 -4.05 8.27
C GLN A 131 3.87 -3.71 9.75
N SER A 132 4.38 -4.67 10.50
CA SER A 132 4.51 -4.61 11.96
C SER A 132 5.88 -4.13 12.46
N TRP A 133 6.46 -3.14 11.80
CA TRP A 133 7.76 -2.56 12.19
C TRP A 133 7.80 -2.11 13.66
N GLY A 134 6.65 -1.64 14.16
CA GLY A 134 6.48 -1.15 15.53
C GLY A 134 6.56 -2.23 16.61
N LEU A 135 6.78 -3.49 16.26
CA LEU A 135 7.07 -4.55 17.23
C LEU A 135 8.55 -4.54 17.65
N PHE A 136 9.45 -4.06 16.79
CA PHE A 136 10.90 -4.17 16.95
C PHE A 136 11.55 -2.85 17.34
N ARG A 137 12.78 -2.91 17.86
CA ARG A 137 13.52 -1.71 18.29
C ARG A 137 13.88 -0.79 17.12
N ARG A 138 14.24 -1.38 15.98
CA ARG A 138 14.59 -0.71 14.71
C ARG A 138 14.12 -1.60 13.53
N PRO A 139 13.94 -1.05 12.32
CA PRO A 139 13.49 -1.84 11.18
C PRO A 139 14.61 -2.76 10.66
N HIS A 140 14.28 -4.04 10.47
CA HIS A 140 15.18 -5.04 9.90
C HIS A 140 14.50 -5.78 8.75
N VAL A 141 15.28 -6.25 7.80
CA VAL A 141 14.80 -6.98 6.63
C VAL A 141 15.55 -8.30 6.49
N LEU A 142 14.84 -9.34 6.02
CA LEU A 142 15.43 -10.64 5.72
C LEU A 142 15.97 -10.65 4.29
N VAL A 143 17.25 -10.97 4.11
CA VAL A 143 17.84 -11.16 2.79
C VAL A 143 17.44 -12.54 2.29
N ARG A 144 16.57 -12.59 1.28
CA ARG A 144 16.08 -13.84 0.68
C ARG A 144 16.85 -14.17 -0.58
N ASP A 145 16.73 -15.41 -1.04
CA ASP A 145 17.24 -15.82 -2.34
C ASP A 145 16.68 -14.95 -3.49
N GLU A 146 15.40 -14.57 -3.44
CA GLU A 146 14.80 -13.69 -4.44
C GLU A 146 15.36 -12.27 -4.37
N THR A 147 15.72 -11.80 -3.18
CA THR A 147 16.38 -10.50 -2.99
C THR A 147 17.73 -10.49 -3.70
N LEU A 148 18.54 -11.53 -3.49
CA LEU A 148 19.84 -11.68 -4.15
C LEU A 148 19.71 -11.70 -5.67
N ARG A 149 18.72 -12.41 -6.20
CA ARG A 149 18.45 -12.45 -7.66
C ARG A 149 18.08 -11.08 -8.21
N LEU A 150 17.26 -10.32 -7.48
CA LEU A 150 16.87 -8.97 -7.88
C LEU A 150 18.07 -8.01 -7.84
N MET A 151 18.87 -8.05 -6.76
CA MET A 151 20.04 -7.17 -6.62
C MET A 151 21.09 -7.44 -7.70
N LYS A 152 21.36 -8.70 -8.04
CA LYS A 152 22.26 -9.06 -9.16
C LYS A 152 21.81 -8.43 -10.47
N LYS A 153 20.51 -8.48 -10.78
CA LYS A 153 19.95 -7.86 -11.99
C LYS A 153 20.03 -6.33 -11.96
N LEU A 154 19.86 -5.71 -10.79
CA LEU A 154 20.05 -4.27 -10.63
C LEU A 154 21.51 -3.86 -10.89
N GLN A 155 22.45 -4.62 -10.35
CA GLN A 155 23.87 -4.39 -10.58
C GLN A 155 24.23 -4.54 -12.07
N GLU A 156 23.82 -5.64 -12.71
CA GLU A 156 24.02 -5.85 -14.16
C GLU A 156 23.43 -4.74 -15.01
N SER A 157 22.27 -4.21 -14.60
CA SER A 157 21.57 -3.13 -15.30
C SER A 157 22.34 -1.81 -15.25
N ALA A 158 22.95 -1.48 -14.11
CA ALA A 158 23.81 -0.30 -13.99
C ALA A 158 25.12 -0.47 -14.77
N GLU A 159 25.74 -1.65 -14.71
CA GLU A 159 26.99 -1.94 -15.42
C GLU A 159 26.81 -1.89 -16.96
N LYS A 160 25.72 -2.49 -17.47
CA LYS A 160 25.39 -2.51 -18.90
C LYS A 160 24.76 -1.21 -19.40
N LYS A 161 24.38 -0.31 -18.49
CA LYS A 161 23.60 0.91 -18.78
C LYS A 161 22.27 0.62 -19.51
N GLU A 162 21.67 -0.52 -19.20
CA GLU A 162 20.37 -0.94 -19.74
C GLU A 162 19.34 -0.97 -18.62
N GLY A 163 18.21 -0.30 -18.80
CA GLY A 163 17.14 -0.26 -17.79
C GLY A 163 16.51 -1.63 -17.54
N LEU A 164 16.61 -2.15 -16.30
CA LEU A 164 15.90 -3.36 -15.89
C LEU A 164 14.40 -3.07 -15.78
N LYS A 165 13.58 -3.82 -16.50
CA LYS A 165 12.12 -3.76 -16.40
C LYS A 165 11.64 -5.00 -15.67
N ALA A 166 11.12 -4.86 -14.47
CA ALA A 166 10.73 -6.00 -13.64
C ALA A 166 9.34 -5.84 -13.02
N VAL A 167 8.63 -6.95 -12.92
CA VAL A 167 7.37 -7.05 -12.17
C VAL A 167 7.53 -8.09 -11.07
N ILE A 168 7.38 -7.65 -9.82
CA ILE A 168 7.35 -8.49 -8.65
C ILE A 168 5.92 -9.01 -8.47
N THR A 169 5.76 -10.32 -8.50
CA THR A 169 4.47 -10.98 -8.32
C THR A 169 4.55 -12.06 -7.24
N GLY A 170 3.42 -12.63 -6.84
CA GLY A 170 3.37 -13.64 -5.79
C GLY A 170 2.10 -13.59 -4.95
N SER A 171 1.99 -14.51 -4.01
CA SER A 171 0.83 -14.66 -3.13
C SER A 171 0.66 -13.50 -2.15
N LYS A 172 -0.53 -13.40 -1.55
CA LYS A 172 -0.81 -12.39 -0.52
C LYS A 172 0.15 -12.58 0.67
N LEU A 173 0.65 -11.47 1.23
CA LEU A 173 1.58 -11.46 2.38
C LEU A 173 2.93 -12.18 2.15
N SER A 174 3.35 -12.40 0.90
CA SER A 174 4.65 -13.01 0.59
C SER A 174 5.86 -12.08 0.74
N GLY A 175 5.66 -10.77 0.89
CA GLY A 175 6.74 -9.79 1.02
C GLY A 175 7.08 -8.99 -0.26
N LYS A 176 6.11 -8.83 -1.17
CA LYS A 176 6.30 -8.03 -2.42
C LYS A 176 6.70 -6.59 -2.14
N SER A 177 5.97 -5.88 -1.27
CA SER A 177 6.29 -4.49 -0.91
C SER A 177 7.60 -4.37 -0.12
N THR A 178 7.95 -5.38 0.69
CA THR A 178 9.25 -5.39 1.38
C THR A 178 10.41 -5.64 0.40
N MET A 179 10.19 -6.39 -0.68
CA MET A 179 11.16 -6.56 -1.76
C MET A 179 11.40 -5.24 -2.51
N LEU A 180 10.33 -4.46 -2.79
CA LEU A 180 10.48 -3.09 -3.32
C LEU A 180 11.27 -2.19 -2.36
N LEU A 181 10.99 -2.27 -1.05
CA LEU A 181 11.75 -1.54 -0.03
C LEU A 181 13.23 -1.91 -0.02
N GLN A 182 13.56 -3.20 -0.20
CA GLN A 182 14.95 -3.65 -0.34
C GLN A 182 15.61 -3.11 -1.61
N ALA A 183 14.89 -3.08 -2.73
CA ALA A 183 15.40 -2.47 -3.97
C ALA A 183 15.66 -0.95 -3.82
N MET A 184 14.76 -0.23 -3.15
CA MET A 184 14.96 1.19 -2.82
C MET A 184 16.15 1.38 -1.86
N SER A 185 16.29 0.51 -0.87
CA SER A 185 17.44 0.50 0.04
C SER A 185 18.76 0.39 -0.72
N TYR A 186 18.84 -0.56 -1.65
CA TYR A 186 20.01 -0.77 -2.49
C TYR A 186 20.32 0.43 -3.39
N ALA A 187 19.29 1.01 -4.03
CA ALA A 187 19.45 2.18 -4.89
C ALA A 187 19.97 3.40 -4.09
N LEU A 188 19.37 3.69 -2.94
CA LEU A 188 19.75 4.84 -2.12
C LEU A 188 21.18 4.71 -1.56
N GLN A 189 21.61 3.50 -1.19
CA GLN A 189 22.97 3.25 -0.71
C GLN A 189 24.03 3.38 -1.81
N ASN A 190 23.66 3.14 -3.07
CA ASN A 190 24.53 3.28 -4.23
C ASN A 190 24.41 4.67 -4.91
N ASP A 191 23.85 5.67 -4.21
CA ASP A 191 23.66 7.03 -4.73
C ASP A 191 22.82 7.09 -6.04
N TRP A 192 21.89 6.15 -6.23
CA TRP A 192 20.90 6.23 -7.32
C TRP A 192 19.76 7.18 -6.96
N VAL A 193 19.05 7.67 -7.98
CA VAL A 193 17.84 8.46 -7.78
C VAL A 193 16.64 7.52 -7.68
N ALA A 194 16.03 7.43 -6.51
CA ALA A 194 14.85 6.61 -6.26
C ALA A 194 13.57 7.43 -6.35
N ILE A 195 12.67 7.03 -7.25
CA ILE A 195 11.31 7.56 -7.41
C ILE A 195 10.33 6.44 -7.10
N HIS A 196 9.44 6.64 -6.14
CA HIS A 196 8.48 5.64 -5.70
C HIS A 196 7.05 6.13 -5.83
N LEU A 197 6.19 5.30 -6.41
CA LEU A 197 4.74 5.44 -6.42
C LEU A 197 4.16 4.43 -5.42
N PRO A 198 3.90 4.84 -4.17
CA PRO A 198 3.44 3.94 -3.12
C PRO A 198 2.03 3.43 -3.38
N GLU A 199 1.75 2.17 -3.05
CA GLU A 199 0.38 1.64 -3.08
C GLU A 199 -0.43 2.24 -1.93
N GLY A 200 -1.59 2.83 -2.20
CA GLY A 200 -2.40 3.34 -1.09
C GLY A 200 -3.88 3.52 -1.37
N GLU A 201 -4.61 2.95 -0.41
CA GLU A 201 -6.06 2.84 -0.34
C GLU A 201 -6.70 4.19 0.02
N PHE A 202 -7.70 4.54 -0.80
CA PHE A 202 -8.76 5.56 -0.72
C PHE A 202 -8.70 6.54 0.45
N THR A 203 -8.51 7.84 0.20
CA THR A 203 -8.85 8.90 1.15
C THR A 203 -9.34 10.21 0.54
N GLN A 204 -10.66 10.38 0.48
CA GLN A 204 -11.34 11.68 0.30
C GLN A 204 -11.03 12.60 1.48
N LEU A 205 -10.60 13.84 1.19
CA LEU A 205 -10.74 14.98 2.07
C LEU A 205 -11.72 15.96 1.42
N PRO A 206 -12.67 16.55 2.17
CA PRO A 206 -13.36 17.73 1.70
C PRO A 206 -12.43 18.95 1.79
N HIS A 207 -12.67 19.88 0.87
CA HIS A 207 -12.07 21.20 0.76
C HIS A 207 -11.95 21.91 2.11
N ASP A 208 -10.85 22.66 2.23
CA ASP A 208 -10.55 23.72 3.17
C ASP A 208 -9.62 23.34 4.35
N PHE A 209 -8.49 24.06 4.35
CA PHE A 209 -7.47 24.23 5.36
C PHE A 209 -6.10 23.56 5.14
N VAL A 210 -5.22 24.40 4.60
CA VAL A 210 -3.76 24.33 4.45
C VAL A 210 -3.06 23.96 5.77
N LEU A 211 -1.93 23.23 5.63
CA LEU A 211 -0.93 22.88 6.66
C LEU A 211 -1.19 21.64 7.55
N LEU A 212 -1.36 20.47 6.93
CA LEU A 212 -0.71 19.23 7.42
C LEU A 212 -0.60 18.20 6.27
N LEU A 213 0.57 18.18 5.62
CA LEU A 213 0.90 17.32 4.47
C LEU A 213 0.88 15.84 4.85
N THR A 214 -0.14 15.10 4.40
CA THR A 214 -0.12 13.64 4.33
C THR A 214 -0.59 13.16 2.96
N LEU A 215 0.38 13.06 2.05
CA LEU A 215 0.73 11.92 1.20
C LEU A 215 -0.40 11.22 0.41
N GLU A 216 -0.22 11.22 -0.91
CA GLU A 216 -1.12 10.66 -1.91
C GLU A 216 -0.45 9.50 -2.67
N THR A 217 -1.23 8.47 -3.03
CA THR A 217 -0.76 7.11 -3.36
C THR A 217 -1.30 6.53 -4.69
N ALA A 218 -0.71 5.47 -5.24
CA ALA A 218 -0.92 4.93 -6.59
C ALA A 218 -2.35 4.41 -6.90
N PHE A 219 -3.11 3.95 -5.91
CA PHE A 219 -4.54 3.67 -6.11
C PHE A 219 -5.37 4.96 -6.16
N GLU A 220 -4.95 6.02 -5.45
CA GLU A 220 -5.55 7.36 -5.57
C GLU A 220 -5.35 7.96 -6.97
N LEU A 221 -4.30 7.54 -7.69
CA LEU A 221 -4.13 7.91 -9.09
C LEU A 221 -5.30 7.45 -9.97
N THR A 222 -6.09 6.44 -9.59
CA THR A 222 -7.13 5.86 -10.46
C THR A 222 -8.55 5.90 -9.90
N ASN A 223 -8.74 6.35 -8.66
CA ASN A 223 -10.01 6.25 -7.93
C ASN A 223 -10.87 7.53 -7.94
N GLY A 224 -10.51 8.54 -8.74
CA GLY A 224 -11.34 9.74 -8.89
C GLY A 224 -11.31 10.72 -7.70
N GLN A 225 -10.37 10.58 -6.75
CA GLN A 225 -10.36 11.39 -5.53
C GLN A 225 -9.49 12.64 -5.59
N THR A 226 -8.41 12.61 -6.36
CA THR A 226 -7.48 13.73 -6.49
C THR A 226 -7.94 14.63 -7.63
N ASP A 227 -7.48 15.88 -7.58
CA ASP A 227 -7.72 16.80 -8.68
C ASP A 227 -7.00 16.35 -9.95
N TYR A 228 -7.60 16.62 -11.09
CA TYR A 228 -7.03 16.29 -12.39
C TYR A 228 -7.40 17.37 -13.40
N SER A 229 -6.50 17.61 -14.34
CA SER A 229 -6.68 18.60 -15.39
C SER A 229 -6.13 18.05 -16.71
N PRO A 230 -6.74 18.37 -17.86
CA PRO A 230 -6.18 17.98 -19.14
C PRO A 230 -4.88 18.72 -19.46
N VAL A 231 -3.94 18.02 -20.07
CA VAL A 231 -2.73 18.63 -20.61
C VAL A 231 -3.04 19.22 -21.99
N PRO A 232 -2.80 20.53 -22.21
CA PRO A 232 -3.00 21.11 -23.53
C PRO A 232 -2.06 20.46 -24.56
N GLU A 233 -2.49 20.42 -25.82
CA GLU A 233 -1.65 19.98 -26.95
C GLU A 233 -1.20 18.50 -26.91
N THR A 234 -2.01 17.60 -26.33
CA THR A 234 -1.73 16.15 -26.31
C THR A 234 -2.74 15.34 -27.13
N GLU A 235 -2.23 14.39 -27.94
CA GLU A 235 -3.02 13.43 -28.71
C GLU A 235 -2.57 11.99 -28.39
N PRO A 236 -3.43 11.11 -27.83
CA PRO A 236 -4.75 11.38 -27.27
C PRO A 236 -4.67 12.32 -26.07
N MET A 237 -5.81 12.95 -25.71
CA MET A 237 -5.92 13.87 -24.57
C MET A 237 -5.45 13.21 -23.27
N GLN A 238 -4.36 13.72 -22.70
CA GLN A 238 -3.80 13.22 -21.45
C GLN A 238 -4.26 14.09 -20.28
N PHE A 239 -4.23 13.52 -19.08
CA PHE A 239 -4.60 14.21 -17.85
C PHE A 239 -3.48 14.13 -16.82
N TYR A 240 -3.25 15.21 -16.08
CA TYR A 240 -2.29 15.26 -14.99
C TYR A 240 -2.98 15.56 -13.66
N GLN A 241 -2.33 15.15 -12.58
CA GLN A 241 -2.84 15.28 -11.20
C GLN A 241 -1.94 16.23 -10.42
N PRO A 242 -2.30 17.53 -10.33
CA PRO A 242 -1.40 18.57 -9.81
C PRO A 242 -1.03 18.38 -8.34
N ALA A 243 -2.00 18.13 -7.45
CA ALA A 243 -1.71 17.95 -6.03
C ALA A 243 -0.77 16.75 -5.78
N TYR A 244 -1.04 15.64 -6.46
CA TYR A 244 -0.23 14.43 -6.38
C TYR A 244 1.20 14.67 -6.86
N CYS A 245 1.36 15.28 -8.04
CA CYS A 245 2.69 15.53 -8.63
C CYS A 245 3.54 16.43 -7.71
N LEU A 246 2.91 17.43 -7.08
CA LEU A 246 3.60 18.32 -6.14
C LEU A 246 4.07 17.57 -4.90
N ALA A 247 3.23 16.71 -4.31
CA ALA A 247 3.61 15.89 -3.17
C ALA A 247 4.74 14.90 -3.54
N LEU A 248 4.65 14.27 -4.70
CA LEU A 248 5.66 13.36 -5.23
C LEU A 248 7.01 14.07 -5.39
N LEU A 249 7.03 15.27 -5.99
CA LEU A 249 8.23 16.09 -6.13
C LEU A 249 8.90 16.40 -4.77
N GLN A 250 8.11 16.77 -3.76
CA GLN A 250 8.63 17.00 -2.41
C GLN A 250 9.23 15.73 -1.78
N ASN A 251 8.64 14.56 -2.02
CA ASN A 251 9.15 13.29 -1.53
C ASN A 251 10.45 12.90 -2.23
N ILE A 252 10.53 13.06 -3.55
CA ILE A 252 11.74 12.85 -4.36
C ILE A 252 12.87 13.75 -3.85
N LEU A 253 12.60 15.03 -3.57
CA LEU A 253 13.58 15.97 -3.05
C LEU A 253 14.10 15.55 -1.67
N LYS A 254 13.22 15.16 -0.76
CA LYS A 254 13.59 14.74 0.60
C LYS A 254 14.45 13.47 0.59
N ALA A 255 14.07 12.47 -0.19
CA ALA A 255 14.77 11.20 -0.24
C ALA A 255 16.13 11.29 -0.95
N ASN A 256 16.19 12.01 -2.07
CA ASN A 256 17.36 12.04 -2.96
C ASN A 256 18.18 13.33 -2.84
N ARG A 257 18.01 14.10 -1.76
CA ARG A 257 18.61 15.44 -1.61
C ARG A 257 20.12 15.45 -1.88
N LYS A 258 20.85 14.45 -1.37
CA LYS A 258 22.30 14.29 -1.55
C LYS A 258 22.68 14.27 -3.03
N VAL A 259 21.97 13.47 -3.84
CA VAL A 259 22.24 13.29 -5.27
C VAL A 259 21.73 14.48 -6.09
N LEU A 260 20.54 15.00 -5.79
CA LEU A 260 19.95 16.10 -6.57
C LEU A 260 20.70 17.43 -6.41
N THR A 261 21.39 17.63 -5.28
CA THR A 261 22.19 18.84 -5.03
C THR A 261 23.51 18.81 -5.81
N SER A 262 24.07 17.63 -6.09
CA SER A 262 25.32 17.52 -6.87
C SER A 262 25.10 17.68 -8.38
N LEU A 263 23.88 17.44 -8.86
CA LEU A 263 23.53 17.50 -10.28
C LEU A 263 23.07 18.91 -10.68
N ARG A 264 23.79 19.52 -11.62
CA ARG A 264 23.38 20.76 -12.28
C ARG A 264 22.45 20.49 -13.46
N MET A 265 21.51 21.41 -13.71
CA MET A 265 20.67 21.37 -14.91
C MET A 265 21.51 21.61 -16.18
N GLU A 266 21.23 20.86 -17.23
CA GLU A 266 21.87 21.04 -18.54
C GLU A 266 20.94 21.70 -19.56
N LYS A 267 19.63 21.41 -19.53
CA LYS A 267 18.65 22.04 -20.40
C LYS A 267 18.08 23.32 -19.80
N ASP A 268 17.62 24.19 -20.68
CA ASP A 268 16.97 25.45 -20.32
C ASP A 268 15.51 25.23 -19.92
N TRP A 269 15.20 25.44 -18.64
CA TRP A 269 13.86 25.35 -18.06
C TRP A 269 13.30 26.71 -17.65
N THR A 270 13.74 27.80 -18.28
CA THR A 270 13.32 29.19 -17.98
C THR A 270 11.83 29.46 -18.19
N ARG A 271 11.11 28.55 -18.86
CA ARG A 271 9.64 28.56 -18.98
C ARG A 271 8.94 28.28 -17.64
N LEU A 272 9.63 27.64 -16.69
CA LEU A 272 9.13 27.39 -15.35
C LEU A 272 9.43 28.60 -14.45
N PRO A 273 8.49 29.01 -13.60
CA PRO A 273 8.69 30.17 -12.74
C PRO A 273 9.83 29.91 -11.75
N THR A 274 10.61 30.94 -11.45
CA THR A 274 11.64 30.95 -10.38
C THR A 274 12.87 30.06 -10.65
N VAL A 275 13.03 29.48 -11.83
CA VAL A 275 14.20 28.66 -12.18
C VAL A 275 15.29 29.54 -12.82
N THR A 276 16.48 29.55 -12.22
CA THR A 276 17.66 30.26 -12.77
C THR A 276 18.52 29.30 -13.60
N GLN A 277 19.16 29.81 -14.67
CA GLN A 277 20.06 29.03 -15.50
C GLN A 277 21.27 28.55 -14.68
N GLY A 278 21.60 27.26 -14.78
CA GLY A 278 22.72 26.64 -14.07
C GLY A 278 22.43 26.25 -12.61
N ALA A 279 21.18 26.35 -12.13
CA ALA A 279 20.80 25.86 -10.81
C ALA A 279 20.87 24.33 -10.71
N THR A 280 20.79 23.80 -9.49
CA THR A 280 20.80 22.34 -9.26
C THR A 280 19.43 21.72 -9.52
N LEU A 281 19.38 20.40 -9.73
CA LEU A 281 18.10 19.69 -9.83
C LEU A 281 17.29 19.78 -8.53
N ALA A 282 17.97 19.91 -7.38
CA ALA A 282 17.29 20.17 -6.11
C ALA A 282 16.58 21.54 -6.13
N ASP A 283 17.20 22.56 -6.71
CA ASP A 283 16.62 23.90 -6.82
C ASP A 283 15.39 23.89 -7.73
N LEU A 284 15.45 23.17 -8.87
CA LEU A 284 14.33 22.96 -9.79
C LEU A 284 13.11 22.37 -9.08
N VAL A 285 13.31 21.36 -8.24
CA VAL A 285 12.20 20.73 -7.52
C VAL A 285 11.70 21.64 -6.39
N SER A 286 12.60 22.38 -5.74
CA SER A 286 12.25 23.29 -4.64
C SER A 286 11.50 24.55 -5.09
N SER A 287 11.65 24.96 -6.35
CA SER A 287 10.95 26.12 -6.92
C SER A 287 9.46 25.83 -7.16
N CYS A 288 9.10 24.56 -7.37
CA CYS A 288 7.71 24.14 -7.57
C CYS A 288 6.92 24.15 -6.25
N ARG A 289 6.21 25.26 -6.02
CA ARG A 289 5.31 25.44 -4.85
C ARG A 289 3.84 25.33 -5.19
N GLU A 290 3.49 25.38 -6.46
CA GLU A 290 2.12 25.41 -6.97
C GLU A 290 1.83 24.14 -7.78
N GLY A 291 0.60 23.62 -7.68
CA GLY A 291 0.21 22.38 -8.34
C GLY A 291 0.20 22.47 -9.87
N GLU A 292 -0.09 23.66 -10.43
CA GLU A 292 -0.18 23.86 -11.88
C GLU A 292 1.15 23.57 -12.60
N TYR A 293 2.28 23.96 -11.99
CA TYR A 293 3.62 23.72 -12.52
C TYR A 293 4.20 22.37 -12.12
N ALA A 294 3.48 21.56 -11.34
CA ALA A 294 4.01 20.30 -10.81
C ALA A 294 4.28 19.26 -11.91
N TRP A 295 3.37 19.10 -12.87
CA TRP A 295 3.58 18.18 -13.98
C TRP A 295 4.73 18.63 -14.92
N PRO A 296 4.76 19.90 -15.40
CA PRO A 296 5.90 20.40 -16.17
C PRO A 296 7.25 20.25 -15.44
N THR A 297 7.30 20.50 -14.14
CA THR A 297 8.52 20.35 -13.33
C THR A 297 8.94 18.88 -13.21
N LEU A 298 7.99 17.96 -13.01
CA LEU A 298 8.27 16.53 -12.95
C LEU A 298 8.77 15.99 -14.30
N SER A 299 8.15 16.43 -15.40
CA SER A 299 8.59 16.10 -16.75
C SER A 299 10.01 16.63 -17.02
N ALA A 300 10.28 17.90 -16.65
CA ALA A 300 11.62 18.48 -16.74
C ALA A 300 12.65 17.66 -15.95
N LEU A 301 12.36 17.33 -14.68
CA LEU A 301 13.20 16.51 -13.84
C LEU A 301 13.48 15.13 -14.48
N TRP A 302 12.45 14.45 -14.99
CA TRP A 302 12.61 13.17 -15.67
C TRP A 302 13.50 13.27 -16.90
N THR A 303 13.33 14.32 -17.71
CA THR A 303 14.14 14.54 -18.92
C THR A 303 15.59 14.95 -18.63
N GLU A 304 15.88 15.49 -17.44
CA GLU A 304 17.25 15.77 -16.97
C GLU A 304 17.91 14.49 -16.43
N LEU A 305 17.18 13.70 -15.65
CA LEU A 305 17.68 12.44 -15.10
C LEU A 305 17.97 11.38 -16.17
N THR A 306 17.27 11.46 -17.31
CA THR A 306 17.47 10.59 -18.47
C THR A 306 18.52 11.11 -19.47
N LEU A 307 19.22 12.21 -19.18
CA LEU A 307 20.38 12.63 -19.98
C LEU A 307 21.57 11.68 -19.79
N PRO A 308 22.40 11.45 -20.82
CA PRO A 308 23.56 10.57 -20.68
C PRO A 308 24.56 11.11 -19.66
N GLY A 309 25.16 10.23 -18.85
CA GLY A 309 26.15 10.61 -17.83
C GLY A 309 25.57 10.98 -16.47
N ARG A 310 24.27 10.79 -16.26
CA ARG A 310 23.59 10.96 -14.95
C ARG A 310 23.61 9.66 -14.14
N PRO A 311 23.36 9.70 -12.81
CA PRO A 311 23.23 8.49 -12.02
C PRO A 311 22.05 7.63 -12.49
N PRO A 312 22.08 6.31 -12.22
CA PRO A 312 20.96 5.43 -12.53
C PRO A 312 19.69 5.83 -11.77
N VAL A 313 18.53 5.58 -12.38
CA VAL A 313 17.22 5.91 -11.81
C VAL A 313 16.48 4.62 -11.46
N LEU A 314 16.00 4.53 -10.22
CA LEU A 314 15.07 3.49 -9.79
C LEU A 314 13.66 4.09 -9.76
N PHE A 315 12.81 3.71 -10.71
CA PHE A 315 11.39 4.08 -10.74
C PHE A 315 10.53 2.89 -10.30
N THR A 316 9.87 3.00 -9.15
CA THR A 316 9.12 1.91 -8.55
C THR A 316 7.65 2.24 -8.41
N LEU A 317 6.79 1.24 -8.57
CA LEU A 317 5.36 1.35 -8.34
C LEU A 317 4.87 0.15 -7.53
N ASP A 318 4.08 0.39 -6.50
CA ASP A 318 3.40 -0.66 -5.77
C ASP A 318 1.90 -0.65 -6.07
N GLY A 319 1.33 -1.83 -6.31
CA GLY A 319 -0.07 -1.98 -6.73
C GLY A 319 -0.30 -1.90 -8.25
N LEU A 320 0.50 -2.61 -9.05
CA LEU A 320 0.41 -2.64 -10.53
C LEU A 320 -1.01 -2.88 -11.08
N SER A 321 -1.80 -3.72 -10.41
CA SER A 321 -3.17 -4.02 -10.82
C SER A 321 -4.09 -2.79 -10.87
N HIS A 322 -3.78 -1.73 -10.12
CA HIS A 322 -4.60 -0.53 -10.06
C HIS A 322 -4.41 0.39 -11.26
N ILE A 323 -3.26 0.32 -11.95
CA ILE A 323 -2.98 1.14 -13.14
C ILE A 323 -3.35 0.43 -14.45
N ASN A 324 -3.69 -0.86 -14.40
CA ASN A 324 -4.08 -1.68 -15.55
C ASN A 324 -5.60 -1.84 -15.63
N LYS A 325 -6.32 -0.73 -15.48
CA LYS A 325 -7.77 -0.65 -15.58
C LYS A 325 -8.21 0.71 -16.12
N MET A 326 -9.48 0.82 -16.44
CA MET A 326 -10.15 2.12 -16.56
C MET A 326 -10.16 2.82 -15.20
N SER A 327 -9.77 4.09 -15.18
CA SER A 327 -9.85 4.93 -13.99
C SER A 327 -11.29 5.38 -13.74
N GLU A 328 -11.54 5.89 -12.53
CA GLU A 328 -12.83 6.47 -12.14
C GLU A 328 -13.01 7.92 -12.63
N TYR A 329 -11.94 8.53 -13.17
CA TYR A 329 -11.97 9.87 -13.76
C TYR A 329 -12.75 9.91 -15.08
N ARG A 330 -13.23 11.09 -15.44
CA ARG A 330 -14.08 11.33 -16.61
C ARG A 330 -13.49 12.37 -17.54
N ASP A 331 -13.55 12.12 -18.84
CA ASP A 331 -13.24 13.12 -19.85
C ASP A 331 -14.40 14.15 -19.98
N PRO A 332 -14.24 15.25 -20.74
CA PRO A 332 -15.33 16.20 -21.00
C PRO A 332 -16.56 15.58 -21.69
N SER A 333 -16.40 14.40 -22.32
CA SER A 333 -17.49 13.62 -22.93
C SER A 333 -18.11 12.61 -21.94
N TYR A 334 -17.78 12.69 -20.65
CA TYR A 334 -18.24 11.81 -19.58
C TYR A 334 -17.87 10.32 -19.74
N LYS A 335 -16.86 10.03 -20.56
CA LYS A 335 -16.29 8.69 -20.72
C LYS A 335 -15.21 8.44 -19.66
N PRO A 336 -15.11 7.21 -19.13
CA PRO A 336 -14.05 6.87 -18.19
C PRO A 336 -12.69 6.98 -18.89
N ILE A 337 -11.74 7.61 -18.23
CA ILE A 337 -10.37 7.76 -18.74
C ILE A 337 -9.59 6.48 -18.43
N HIS A 338 -8.82 5.95 -19.38
CA HIS A 338 -7.94 4.81 -19.09
C HIS A 338 -6.80 5.27 -18.18
N ALA A 339 -6.41 4.47 -17.19
CA ALA A 339 -5.33 4.84 -16.29
C ALA A 339 -3.97 5.12 -16.98
N HIS A 340 -3.73 4.61 -18.20
CA HIS A 340 -2.50 4.88 -18.96
C HIS A 340 -2.52 6.25 -19.65
N ASP A 341 -3.70 6.87 -19.79
CA ASP A 341 -3.86 8.22 -20.33
C ASP A 341 -3.61 9.30 -19.23
N LEU A 342 -3.45 8.87 -17.98
CA LEU A 342 -2.95 9.72 -16.89
C LEU A 342 -1.44 9.86 -17.03
N THR A 343 -0.95 11.08 -17.23
CA THR A 343 0.44 11.44 -17.52
C THR A 343 1.48 10.73 -16.64
N LEU A 344 1.32 10.74 -15.31
CA LEU A 344 2.25 10.10 -14.38
C LEU A 344 2.32 8.57 -14.58
N ILE A 345 1.16 7.94 -14.77
CA ILE A 345 1.08 6.50 -15.04
C ILE A 345 1.60 6.20 -16.44
N GLY A 346 1.26 7.02 -17.43
CA GLY A 346 1.77 6.93 -18.80
C GLY A 346 3.30 7.00 -18.83
N MET A 347 3.90 7.90 -18.05
CA MET A 347 5.36 8.00 -17.87
C MET A 347 5.94 6.71 -17.28
N PHE A 348 5.32 6.17 -16.22
CA PHE A 348 5.76 4.90 -15.62
C PHE A 348 5.62 3.71 -16.59
N VAL A 349 4.49 3.59 -17.28
CA VAL A 349 4.22 2.52 -18.24
C VAL A 349 5.11 2.63 -19.47
N ALA A 350 5.42 3.84 -19.95
CA ALA A 350 6.37 4.06 -21.01
C ALA A 350 7.78 3.59 -20.63
N ALA A 351 8.19 3.84 -19.38
CA ALA A 351 9.46 3.34 -18.84
C ALA A 351 9.45 1.82 -18.66
N LEU A 352 8.36 1.24 -18.13
CA LEU A 352 8.22 -0.20 -17.91
C LEU A 352 8.19 -0.99 -19.23
N SER A 353 7.52 -0.46 -20.26
CA SER A 353 7.46 -1.09 -21.59
C SER A 353 8.76 -0.95 -22.39
N GLY A 354 9.64 -0.03 -21.98
CA GLY A 354 10.88 0.30 -22.68
C GLY A 354 10.70 1.29 -23.83
N LYS A 355 9.54 1.94 -23.96
CA LYS A 355 9.33 3.03 -24.92
C LYS A 355 10.23 4.22 -24.61
N THR A 356 10.37 4.56 -23.33
CA THR A 356 11.35 5.55 -22.87
C THR A 356 12.58 4.83 -22.33
N PRO A 357 13.73 4.87 -23.03
CA PRO A 357 14.93 4.19 -22.60
C PRO A 357 15.55 4.89 -21.38
N LEU A 358 16.25 4.11 -20.55
CA LEU A 358 17.08 4.62 -19.44
C LEU A 358 18.56 4.50 -19.84
N PRO A 359 19.18 5.53 -20.43
CA PRO A 359 20.52 5.44 -21.02
C PRO A 359 21.66 5.32 -20.01
N ASN A 360 21.38 5.59 -18.72
CA ASN A 360 22.34 5.44 -17.63
C ASN A 360 22.15 4.13 -16.85
N GLY A 361 21.32 3.21 -17.37
CA GLY A 361 20.85 2.07 -16.61
C GLY A 361 19.83 2.46 -15.54
N GLY A 362 19.67 1.62 -14.53
CA GLY A 362 18.65 1.77 -13.50
C GLY A 362 17.50 0.81 -13.72
N ALA A 363 16.39 0.97 -13.00
CA ALA A 363 15.32 -0.01 -13.07
C ALA A 363 13.94 0.60 -12.96
N VAL A 364 12.99 -0.02 -13.65
CA VAL A 364 11.56 0.21 -13.52
C VAL A 364 10.96 -1.06 -12.92
N ILE A 365 10.54 -0.98 -11.65
CA ILE A 365 10.02 -2.14 -10.92
C ILE A 365 8.60 -1.89 -10.46
N ALA A 366 7.67 -2.73 -10.91
CA ALA A 366 6.30 -2.73 -10.40
C ALA A 366 6.09 -3.92 -9.45
N ALA A 367 5.36 -3.76 -8.35
CA ALA A 367 4.85 -4.88 -7.57
C ALA A 367 3.36 -5.05 -7.77
N THR A 368 2.91 -6.30 -7.93
CA THR A 368 1.50 -6.63 -7.75
C THR A 368 1.16 -6.57 -6.26
N SER A 369 -0.12 -6.38 -5.96
CA SER A 369 -0.64 -6.50 -4.60
C SER A 369 -1.58 -7.70 -4.52
N GLY A 370 -1.77 -8.22 -3.31
CA GLY A 370 -2.81 -9.21 -3.02
C GLY A 370 -3.85 -8.69 -2.02
N ASN A 371 -3.79 -7.40 -1.67
CA ASN A 371 -4.73 -6.76 -0.77
C ASN A 371 -5.53 -5.71 -1.54
N ASN A 372 -6.86 -5.70 -1.37
CA ASN A 372 -7.76 -4.80 -2.10
C ASN A 372 -7.57 -4.81 -3.64
N THR A 373 -7.18 -5.96 -4.20
CA THR A 373 -6.76 -6.04 -5.60
C THR A 373 -7.86 -6.43 -6.56
N ILE A 374 -7.76 -5.85 -7.74
CA ILE A 374 -8.47 -6.26 -8.94
C ILE A 374 -7.55 -7.19 -9.72
N HIS A 375 -8.13 -8.10 -10.50
CA HIS A 375 -7.43 -9.08 -11.32
C HIS A 375 -7.70 -8.78 -12.80
N PRO A 376 -6.91 -7.89 -13.45
CA PRO A 376 -7.06 -7.64 -14.88
C PRO A 376 -6.57 -8.88 -15.66
N PRO A 377 -7.41 -9.51 -16.49
CA PRO A 377 -7.07 -10.78 -17.15
C PRO A 377 -5.84 -10.64 -18.06
N SER A 378 -5.70 -9.49 -18.73
CA SER A 378 -4.54 -9.17 -19.57
C SER A 378 -3.23 -9.14 -18.79
N GLN A 379 -3.26 -8.60 -17.57
CA GLN A 379 -2.08 -8.55 -16.71
C GLN A 379 -1.71 -9.95 -16.24
N GLU A 380 -2.67 -10.72 -15.76
CA GLU A 380 -2.40 -12.08 -15.27
C GLU A 380 -1.87 -12.99 -16.37
N LEU A 381 -2.46 -12.89 -17.57
CA LEU A 381 -2.00 -13.61 -18.73
C LEU A 381 -0.57 -13.21 -19.12
N ALA A 382 -0.27 -11.91 -19.22
CA ALA A 382 1.07 -11.45 -19.56
C ALA A 382 2.11 -11.93 -18.53
N LEU A 383 1.81 -11.84 -17.24
CA LEU A 383 2.70 -12.32 -16.19
C LEU A 383 2.88 -13.85 -16.25
N ALA A 384 1.81 -14.61 -16.46
CA ALA A 384 1.88 -16.07 -16.56
C ALA A 384 2.69 -16.52 -17.79
N GLN A 385 2.56 -15.82 -18.92
CA GLN A 385 3.35 -16.07 -20.13
C GLN A 385 4.83 -15.79 -19.91
N LEU A 386 5.16 -14.69 -19.24
CA LEU A 386 6.53 -14.33 -18.92
C LEU A 386 7.16 -15.30 -17.91
N GLU A 387 6.41 -15.72 -16.89
CA GLU A 387 6.86 -16.76 -15.94
C GLU A 387 7.11 -18.10 -16.66
N ALA A 388 6.18 -18.54 -17.52
CA ALA A 388 6.33 -19.77 -18.29
C ALA A 388 7.53 -19.69 -19.24
N GLY A 389 7.69 -18.58 -19.96
CA GLY A 389 8.82 -18.35 -20.86
C GLY A 389 10.17 -18.34 -20.14
N GLN A 390 10.26 -17.69 -18.99
CA GLN A 390 11.47 -17.68 -18.16
C GLN A 390 11.81 -19.07 -17.59
N ALA A 391 10.79 -19.89 -17.31
CA ALA A 391 10.96 -21.25 -16.83
C ALA A 391 11.14 -22.30 -17.95
N GLY A 392 11.06 -21.90 -19.23
CA GLY A 392 11.09 -22.82 -20.38
C GLY A 392 9.89 -23.78 -20.43
N LYS A 393 8.74 -23.38 -19.85
CA LYS A 393 7.49 -24.15 -19.82
C LYS A 393 6.57 -23.74 -20.96
N GLU A 394 5.52 -24.55 -21.20
CA GLU A 394 4.50 -24.21 -22.19
C GLU A 394 3.84 -22.87 -21.86
N VAL A 395 3.86 -21.96 -22.84
CA VAL A 395 3.34 -20.60 -22.69
C VAL A 395 1.81 -20.64 -22.71
N PRO A 396 1.13 -20.18 -21.64
CA PRO A 396 -0.33 -20.17 -21.58
C PRO A 396 -0.92 -19.29 -22.69
N LYS A 397 -1.98 -19.78 -23.34
CA LYS A 397 -2.69 -19.07 -24.40
C LYS A 397 -3.87 -18.28 -23.84
N PRO A 398 -4.25 -17.16 -24.46
CA PRO A 398 -5.45 -16.43 -24.08
C PRO A 398 -6.69 -17.30 -24.25
N ASN A 399 -7.57 -17.25 -23.25
CA ASN A 399 -8.85 -17.95 -23.31
C ASN A 399 -9.78 -17.20 -24.28
N PRO A 400 -10.19 -17.80 -25.42
CA PRO A 400 -10.98 -17.08 -26.42
C PRO A 400 -12.37 -16.63 -25.92
N TYR A 401 -12.85 -17.19 -24.80
CA TYR A 401 -14.15 -16.85 -24.22
C TYR A 401 -14.06 -15.88 -23.05
N GLU A 402 -12.86 -15.57 -22.57
CA GLU A 402 -12.68 -14.59 -21.51
C GLU A 402 -12.79 -13.17 -22.08
N ARG A 403 -13.66 -12.37 -21.48
CA ARG A 403 -13.91 -10.99 -21.89
C ARG A 403 -12.93 -10.05 -21.18
N LYS A 404 -12.77 -8.83 -21.70
CA LYS A 404 -11.96 -7.74 -21.10
C LYS A 404 -10.44 -7.95 -21.19
N TYR A 405 -9.97 -8.71 -22.17
CA TYR A 405 -8.59 -8.56 -22.59
C TYR A 405 -8.36 -7.17 -23.18
N GLU A 406 -7.20 -6.61 -22.88
CA GLU A 406 -6.83 -5.24 -23.18
C GLU A 406 -5.40 -5.23 -23.71
N ASN A 407 -5.26 -4.86 -24.99
CA ASN A 407 -3.98 -4.90 -25.70
C ASN A 407 -2.98 -3.90 -25.11
N ARG A 408 -3.44 -2.74 -24.61
CA ARG A 408 -2.57 -1.73 -23.99
C ARG A 408 -1.81 -2.29 -22.78
N VAL A 409 -2.50 -3.02 -21.92
CA VAL A 409 -1.91 -3.67 -20.73
C VAL A 409 -0.95 -4.78 -21.15
N TYR A 410 -1.31 -5.58 -22.14
CA TYR A 410 -0.45 -6.64 -22.66
C TYR A 410 0.85 -6.07 -23.25
N ASP A 411 0.75 -5.04 -24.11
CA ASP A 411 1.89 -4.38 -24.73
C ASP A 411 2.81 -3.67 -23.73
N ALA A 412 2.24 -3.17 -22.63
CA ALA A 412 3.01 -2.58 -21.55
C ALA A 412 3.90 -3.60 -20.82
N LEU A 413 3.42 -4.83 -20.66
CA LEU A 413 4.05 -5.82 -19.79
C LEU A 413 4.91 -6.85 -20.54
N LYS A 414 4.65 -7.12 -21.82
CA LYS A 414 5.26 -8.21 -22.61
C LYS A 414 6.80 -8.28 -22.63
N ASN A 415 7.49 -7.19 -22.30
CA ASN A 415 8.96 -7.12 -22.30
C ASN A 415 9.56 -7.05 -20.88
N SER A 416 8.79 -7.39 -19.85
CA SER A 416 9.21 -7.29 -18.44
C SER A 416 9.76 -8.62 -17.93
N TYR A 417 10.77 -8.55 -17.07
CA TYR A 417 11.18 -9.68 -16.23
C TYR A 417 10.16 -9.88 -15.11
N VAL A 418 9.89 -11.12 -14.71
CA VAL A 418 8.92 -11.42 -13.65
C VAL A 418 9.64 -12.10 -12.51
N LEU A 419 9.57 -11.49 -11.32
CA LEU A 419 10.13 -12.07 -10.11
C LEU A 419 8.98 -12.53 -9.21
N ARG A 420 8.82 -13.84 -9.11
CA ARG A 420 7.80 -14.44 -8.24
C ARG A 420 8.35 -14.62 -6.83
N VAL A 421 7.70 -13.98 -5.86
CA VAL A 421 8.04 -14.02 -4.43
C VAL A 421 6.96 -14.83 -3.71
N GLU A 422 7.35 -15.99 -3.18
CA GLU A 422 6.46 -16.89 -2.45
C GLU A 422 6.86 -17.00 -0.97
N GLY A 423 6.53 -18.13 -0.34
CA GLY A 423 6.93 -18.42 1.04
C GLY A 423 8.44 -18.60 1.18
N VAL A 424 8.97 -18.26 2.35
CA VAL A 424 10.37 -18.48 2.70
C VAL A 424 10.67 -19.95 2.93
N THR A 425 11.93 -20.33 2.77
CA THR A 425 12.40 -21.68 3.11
C THR A 425 12.33 -21.91 4.62
N LYS A 426 12.48 -23.16 5.06
CA LYS A 426 12.51 -23.47 6.51
C LYS A 426 13.72 -22.86 7.21
N GLU A 427 14.84 -22.70 6.51
CA GLU A 427 16.07 -22.11 7.05
C GLU A 427 15.93 -20.60 7.21
N GLU A 428 15.40 -19.92 6.19
CA GLU A 428 15.01 -18.51 6.26
C GLU A 428 13.92 -18.26 7.32
N GLY A 429 12.95 -19.17 7.43
CA GLY A 429 11.92 -19.12 8.46
C GLY A 429 12.50 -19.30 9.87
N ARG A 430 13.54 -20.13 10.02
CA ARG A 430 14.26 -20.32 11.29
C ARG A 430 14.98 -19.05 11.70
N SER A 431 15.76 -18.44 10.80
CA SER A 431 16.50 -17.21 11.12
C SER A 431 15.58 -16.06 11.50
N LEU A 432 14.43 -15.95 10.83
CA LEU A 432 13.40 -14.97 11.16
C LEU A 432 12.79 -15.22 12.55
N MET A 433 12.50 -16.48 12.90
CA MET A 433 12.01 -16.84 14.23
C MET A 433 13.06 -16.60 15.32
N GLU A 434 14.32 -16.94 15.07
CA GLU A 434 15.45 -16.67 15.98
C GLU A 434 15.59 -15.17 16.24
N TYR A 435 15.44 -14.35 15.19
CA TYR A 435 15.39 -12.89 15.32
C TYR A 435 14.20 -12.42 16.17
N TRP A 436 13.01 -12.99 15.98
CA TRP A 436 11.83 -12.68 16.82
C TRP A 436 12.01 -13.09 18.28
N GLY A 437 12.69 -14.22 18.53
CA GLY A 437 13.06 -14.68 19.87
C GLY A 437 14.08 -13.75 20.53
N ALA A 438 15.15 -13.40 19.80
CA ALA A 438 16.18 -12.47 20.27
C ALA A 438 15.63 -11.06 20.57
N SER A 439 14.59 -10.65 19.84
CA SER A 439 13.87 -9.38 20.09
C SER A 439 12.94 -9.44 21.31
N GLY A 440 12.76 -10.62 21.92
CA GLY A 440 11.87 -10.86 23.06
C GLY A 440 10.39 -11.03 22.71
N LEU A 441 10.06 -11.18 21.42
CA LEU A 441 8.67 -11.28 20.95
C LEU A 441 8.17 -12.72 20.87
N ALA A 442 9.01 -13.63 20.39
CA ALA A 442 8.70 -15.06 20.36
C ALA A 442 9.14 -15.71 21.68
N LYS A 443 8.17 -16.03 22.54
CA LYS A 443 8.42 -16.72 23.81
C LYS A 443 8.38 -18.23 23.58
N GLY A 444 9.50 -18.91 23.83
CA GLY A 444 9.62 -20.36 23.71
C GLY A 444 10.97 -20.79 23.11
N VAL A 445 11.26 -22.09 23.20
CA VAL A 445 12.46 -22.66 22.58
C VAL A 445 12.23 -22.77 21.08
N ILE A 446 13.17 -22.23 20.29
CA ILE A 446 13.10 -22.23 18.83
C ILE A 446 13.80 -23.49 18.32
N ASP A 447 13.08 -24.61 18.40
CA ASP A 447 13.53 -25.89 17.87
C ASP A 447 13.00 -26.12 16.45
N THR A 448 13.62 -27.04 15.72
CA THR A 448 13.19 -27.46 14.38
C THR A 448 11.72 -27.85 14.30
N ARG A 449 11.17 -28.46 15.37
CA ARG A 449 9.75 -28.76 15.50
C ARG A 449 8.89 -27.50 15.51
N THR A 450 9.24 -26.52 16.34
CA THR A 450 8.49 -25.26 16.44
C THR A 450 8.55 -24.47 15.15
N VAL A 451 9.72 -24.41 14.52
CA VAL A 451 9.90 -23.78 13.20
C VAL A 451 9.02 -24.46 12.16
N THR A 452 9.03 -25.80 12.11
CA THR A 452 8.22 -26.55 11.15
C THR A 452 6.71 -26.35 11.39
N GLU A 453 6.26 -26.34 12.65
CA GLU A 453 4.86 -26.07 12.99
C GLU A 453 4.44 -24.67 12.52
N LYS A 454 5.22 -23.65 12.85
CA LYS A 454 4.91 -22.26 12.48
C LYS A 454 5.00 -22.02 10.98
N TRP A 455 5.97 -22.64 10.31
CA TRP A 455 6.13 -22.61 8.86
C TRP A 455 4.94 -23.27 8.15
N ALA A 456 4.43 -24.39 8.67
CA ALA A 456 3.24 -25.06 8.15
C ALA A 456 1.97 -24.22 8.38
N LEU A 457 1.79 -23.67 9.60
CA LEU A 457 0.65 -22.79 9.91
C LEU A 457 0.66 -21.50 9.08
N GLY A 458 1.85 -20.99 8.74
CA GLY A 458 2.04 -19.87 7.83
C GLY A 458 1.84 -20.22 6.35
N GLY A 459 1.20 -21.35 6.01
CA GLY A 459 0.91 -21.71 4.63
C GLY A 459 2.16 -22.02 3.81
N HIS A 460 3.05 -22.86 4.35
CA HIS A 460 4.33 -23.21 3.74
C HIS A 460 5.29 -22.02 3.59
N GLY A 461 5.40 -21.22 4.66
CA GLY A 461 6.41 -20.16 4.74
C GLY A 461 5.96 -18.77 4.29
N LEU A 462 4.66 -18.48 4.15
CA LEU A 462 4.23 -17.10 3.87
C LEU A 462 4.53 -16.23 5.08
N VAL A 463 5.48 -15.30 4.93
CA VAL A 463 6.06 -14.52 6.03
C VAL A 463 4.98 -13.81 6.85
N GLY A 464 4.04 -13.11 6.22
CA GLY A 464 3.01 -12.39 6.97
C GLY A 464 1.99 -13.30 7.68
N GLU A 465 1.77 -14.54 7.21
CA GLU A 465 0.95 -15.50 7.96
C GLU A 465 1.74 -16.18 9.07
N MET A 466 3.05 -16.44 8.86
CA MET A 466 3.96 -16.88 9.93
C MET A 466 4.02 -15.85 11.06
N GLU A 467 4.10 -14.56 10.72
CA GLU A 467 4.09 -13.45 11.66
C GLU A 467 2.79 -13.43 12.49
N ARG A 468 1.63 -13.62 11.84
CA ARG A 468 0.35 -13.73 12.54
C ARG A 468 0.28 -14.94 13.47
N ALA A 469 0.79 -16.09 13.01
CA ALA A 469 0.78 -17.33 13.78
C ALA A 469 1.78 -17.35 14.95
N THR A 470 2.73 -16.42 14.98
CA THR A 470 3.77 -16.32 16.02
C THR A 470 3.59 -15.09 16.90
N LEU A 471 3.52 -13.90 16.32
CA LEU A 471 3.54 -12.62 17.03
C LEU A 471 2.14 -12.12 17.37
N MET A 472 1.18 -12.29 16.47
CA MET A 472 -0.20 -11.77 16.65
C MET A 472 -1.15 -12.81 17.25
N THR A 473 -0.67 -13.61 18.20
CA THR A 473 -1.50 -14.60 18.90
C THR A 473 -1.89 -14.09 20.28
N MET A 474 -3.13 -14.33 20.69
CA MET A 474 -3.61 -14.01 22.06
C MET A 474 -3.13 -15.03 23.11
N ARG A 475 -2.01 -15.72 22.88
CA ARG A 475 -1.45 -16.64 23.87
C ARG A 475 -0.86 -15.82 25.01
N LEU A 476 -1.71 -15.58 26.02
CA LEU A 476 -1.36 -15.03 27.34
C LEU A 476 -0.39 -15.97 28.06
#